data_AF-A0A395J0I7-F1
#
_entry.id   AF-A0A395J0I7-F1
#
_cell.length_a   1.000
_cell.length_b   1.000
_cell.length_c   1.000
_cell.angle_alpha   90.00
_cell.angle_beta   90.00
_cell.angle_gamma   90.00
#
_symmetry.space_group_name_H-M   'P 1'
#
loop_
_entity.id
_entity.type
_entity.pdbx_description
1 polymer ?
#
loop_
_entity_poly.entity_id
_entity_poly.type
_entity_poly.pdbx_seq_one_letter_code
_entity_poly.pdbx_strand_id
1 'polypeptide(L)'
;MSEATLTACGIPITYNASTEWANKKVVIFSLPGAFTPTCSASHLPGYIAKLPALREKGVDVVATIAYNDPFVMSAWGKANGIHNEDILFLSDSDLAFSKLFGWTAGERTGRYALIIDNGKIVYAEKEPGREVTVSGAEAVLSKL
;
A
#
# COMPACT_ATOMS: atom_id res chain seq x y z
N MET A 1 -1.77 13.46 -16.81
CA MET A 1 -1.52 12.08 -17.24
C MET A 1 -2.76 11.59 -17.97
N SER A 2 -2.65 11.02 -19.18
CA SER A 2 -3.82 10.61 -19.98
C SER A 2 -4.62 9.52 -19.24
N GLU A 3 -5.95 9.58 -19.30
CA GLU A 3 -6.85 8.56 -18.74
C GLU A 3 -6.51 7.19 -19.37
N ALA A 4 -5.75 6.39 -18.64
CA ALA A 4 -5.36 5.05 -19.05
C ALA A 4 -6.51 4.09 -18.70
N THR A 5 -7.22 3.59 -19.72
CA THR A 5 -8.29 2.59 -19.59
C THR A 5 -7.77 1.31 -18.90
N LEU A 6 -8.67 0.43 -18.42
CA LEU A 6 -8.26 -0.87 -17.86
C LEU A 6 -7.42 -1.70 -18.86
N THR A 7 -7.62 -1.47 -20.15
CA THR A 7 -6.97 -2.21 -21.25
C THR A 7 -5.55 -1.76 -21.58
N ALA A 8 -5.07 -0.64 -21.01
CA ALA A 8 -3.71 -0.16 -21.24
C ALA A 8 -3.12 0.48 -19.99
N CYS A 9 -1.91 0.09 -19.62
CA CYS A 9 -1.18 0.73 -18.52
C CYS A 9 -0.39 1.96 -19.01
N GLY A 10 -0.15 2.91 -18.12
CA GLY A 10 0.87 3.94 -18.35
C GLY A 10 2.28 3.36 -18.28
N ILE A 11 3.29 4.18 -18.57
CA ILE A 11 4.70 3.78 -18.46
C ILE A 11 5.09 3.81 -16.97
N PRO A 12 5.63 2.71 -16.40
CA PRO A 12 6.13 2.71 -15.05
C PRO A 12 7.27 3.71 -14.84
N ILE A 13 7.22 4.41 -13.71
CA ILE A 13 8.30 5.30 -13.27
C ILE A 13 8.83 4.84 -11.93
N THR A 14 10.07 5.22 -11.61
CA THR A 14 10.61 5.04 -10.27
C THR A 14 9.98 6.06 -9.33
N TYR A 15 9.49 5.61 -8.18
CA TYR A 15 8.95 6.48 -7.14
C TYR A 15 9.94 6.61 -5.99
N ASN A 16 10.57 7.78 -5.84
CA ASN A 16 11.54 8.02 -4.77
C ASN A 16 10.82 8.38 -3.45
N ALA A 17 10.32 7.35 -2.76
CA ALA A 17 9.55 7.48 -1.53
C ALA A 17 10.25 8.35 -0.46
N SER A 18 11.57 8.23 -0.29
CA SER A 18 12.31 9.02 0.70
C SER A 18 12.21 10.52 0.44
N THR A 19 12.33 10.95 -0.82
CA THR A 19 12.19 12.36 -1.20
C THR A 19 10.73 12.79 -1.14
N GLU A 20 9.83 11.99 -1.71
CA GLU A 20 8.41 12.32 -1.84
C GLU A 20 7.67 12.39 -0.48
N TRP A 21 8.18 11.69 0.54
CA TRP A 21 7.54 11.54 1.85
C TRP A 21 8.24 12.27 2.99
N ALA A 22 9.33 13.01 2.73
CA ALA A 22 10.19 13.60 3.77
C ALA A 22 9.43 14.44 4.82
N ASN A 23 8.38 15.17 4.40
CA ASN A 23 7.56 16.04 5.26
C ASN A 23 6.08 15.65 5.23
N LYS A 24 5.79 14.35 5.10
CA LYS A 24 4.43 13.82 4.97
C LYS A 24 4.16 12.79 6.06
N LYS A 25 2.90 12.70 6.46
CA LYS A 25 2.38 11.53 7.18
C LYS A 25 1.88 10.50 6.16
N VAL A 26 2.49 9.33 6.16
CA VAL A 26 2.27 8.28 5.17
C VAL A 26 1.82 7.00 5.84
N VAL A 27 0.77 6.40 5.29
CA VAL A 27 0.32 5.06 5.65
C VAL A 27 0.70 4.11 4.53
N ILE A 28 1.46 3.08 4.87
CA ILE A 28 1.79 1.98 3.96
C ILE A 28 1.06 0.73 4.44
N PHE A 29 0.45 0.00 3.53
CA PHE A 29 0.04 -1.37 3.79
C PHE A 29 0.61 -2.30 2.71
N SER A 30 1.11 -3.44 3.15
CA SER A 30 1.66 -4.46 2.28
C SER A 30 0.81 -5.71 2.33
N LEU A 31 0.78 -6.40 1.19
CA LEU A 31 0.04 -7.63 1.01
C LEU A 31 0.80 -8.57 0.09
N PRO A 32 0.60 -9.90 0.19
CA PRO A 32 1.37 -10.86 -0.59
C PRO A 32 1.19 -10.78 -2.11
N GLY A 33 0.07 -10.25 -2.59
CA GLY A 33 -0.09 -10.00 -4.02
C GLY A 33 -1.47 -9.51 -4.43
N ALA A 34 -1.48 -8.73 -5.50
CA ALA A 34 -2.69 -8.25 -6.17
C ALA A 34 -3.60 -9.41 -6.58
N PHE A 35 -4.91 -9.16 -6.65
CA PHE A 35 -5.95 -10.13 -7.06
C PHE A 35 -6.08 -11.41 -6.21
N THR A 36 -5.39 -11.52 -5.06
CA THR A 36 -5.55 -12.67 -4.16
C THR A 36 -6.76 -12.51 -3.24
N PRO A 37 -7.40 -13.61 -2.77
CA PRO A 37 -8.72 -13.55 -2.13
C PRO A 37 -8.81 -12.62 -0.92
N THR A 38 -7.97 -12.81 0.11
CA THR A 38 -8.02 -12.00 1.34
C THR A 38 -7.63 -10.54 1.09
N CYS A 39 -6.67 -10.31 0.20
CA CYS A 39 -6.18 -8.97 -0.14
C CYS A 39 -7.26 -8.15 -0.86
N SER A 40 -7.98 -8.80 -1.78
CA SER A 40 -9.00 -8.16 -2.62
C SER A 40 -10.36 -8.08 -1.93
N ALA A 41 -10.68 -9.01 -1.02
CA ALA A 41 -11.96 -9.02 -0.32
C ALA A 41 -12.00 -8.13 0.92
N SER A 42 -10.87 -7.90 1.60
CA SER A 42 -10.88 -7.26 2.92
C SER A 42 -9.78 -6.22 3.13
N HIS A 43 -8.55 -6.48 2.68
CA HIS A 43 -7.42 -5.60 3.01
C HIS A 43 -7.54 -4.24 2.30
N LEU A 44 -7.49 -4.23 0.96
CA LEU A 44 -7.62 -3.01 0.17
C LEU A 44 -8.99 -2.32 0.34
N PRO A 45 -10.14 -3.03 0.28
CA PRO A 45 -11.45 -2.41 0.48
C PRO A 45 -11.59 -1.68 1.82
N GLY A 46 -10.95 -2.19 2.89
CA GLY A 46 -10.90 -1.50 4.18
C GLY A 46 -10.22 -0.13 4.10
N TYR A 47 -9.09 -0.03 3.38
CA TYR A 47 -8.40 1.25 3.16
C TYR A 47 -9.20 2.21 2.28
N ILE A 48 -9.89 1.70 1.25
CA ILE A 48 -10.77 2.52 0.40
C ILE A 48 -11.89 3.13 1.26
N ALA A 49 -12.59 2.31 2.04
CA ALA A 49 -13.70 2.76 2.88
C ALA A 49 -13.26 3.75 3.98
N LYS A 50 -12.04 3.61 4.50
CA LYS A 50 -11.49 4.43 5.59
C LYS A 50 -10.63 5.60 5.09
N LEU A 51 -10.46 5.75 3.78
CA LEU A 51 -9.63 6.81 3.21
C LEU A 51 -10.02 8.20 3.73
N PRO A 52 -11.31 8.61 3.78
CA PRO A 52 -11.68 9.92 4.32
C PRO A 52 -11.23 10.13 5.78
N ALA A 53 -11.39 9.11 6.64
CA ALA A 53 -10.98 9.18 8.04
C ALA A 53 -9.45 9.24 8.20
N LEU A 54 -8.70 8.52 7.35
CA LEU A 54 -7.24 8.63 7.30
C LEU A 54 -6.81 10.06 6.92
N ARG A 55 -7.47 10.67 5.93
CA ARG A 55 -7.20 12.07 5.54
C ARG A 55 -7.53 13.06 6.65
N GLU A 56 -8.65 12.86 7.35
CA GLU A 56 -9.04 13.69 8.50
C GLU A 56 -8.02 13.64 9.64
N LYS A 57 -7.33 12.50 9.81
CA LYS A 57 -6.20 12.33 10.75
C LYS A 57 -4.86 12.91 10.26
N GLY A 58 -4.88 13.63 9.14
CA GLY A 58 -3.71 14.29 8.55
C GLY A 58 -2.79 13.34 7.80
N VAL A 59 -3.28 12.21 7.28
CA VAL A 59 -2.49 11.35 6.37
C VAL A 59 -2.43 11.96 4.98
N ASP A 60 -1.23 12.29 4.53
CA ASP A 60 -0.94 12.90 3.23
C ASP A 60 -0.81 11.87 2.11
N VAL A 61 -0.41 10.63 2.44
CA VAL A 61 -0.26 9.55 1.45
C VAL A 61 -0.74 8.23 2.02
N VAL A 62 -1.54 7.50 1.24
CA VAL A 62 -1.85 6.09 1.47
C VAL A 62 -1.26 5.29 0.32
N ALA A 63 -0.45 4.28 0.61
CA ALA A 63 0.22 3.47 -0.40
C ALA A 63 0.06 1.97 -0.09
N THR A 64 -0.26 1.19 -1.13
CA THR A 64 -0.16 -0.27 -1.11
C THR A 64 1.11 -0.71 -1.82
N ILE A 65 1.84 -1.66 -1.22
CA ILE A 65 3.03 -2.27 -1.83
C ILE A 65 2.89 -3.79 -1.95
N ALA A 66 3.32 -4.34 -3.09
CA ALA A 66 3.41 -5.78 -3.30
C ALA A 66 4.57 -6.13 -4.26
N TYR A 67 4.97 -7.40 -4.30
CA TYR A 67 6.01 -7.88 -5.22
C TYR A 67 5.59 -7.83 -6.70
N ASN A 68 4.29 -7.78 -6.96
CA ASN A 68 3.77 -7.68 -8.32
C ASN A 68 4.39 -6.49 -9.05
N ASP A 69 4.70 -6.69 -10.33
CA ASP A 69 5.25 -5.64 -11.19
C ASP A 69 4.31 -4.41 -11.27
N PRO A 70 4.83 -3.23 -11.66
CA PRO A 70 4.04 -2.00 -11.66
C PRO A 70 2.86 -2.01 -12.62
N PHE A 71 2.86 -2.84 -13.69
CA PHE A 71 1.72 -2.94 -14.58
C PHE A 71 0.55 -3.66 -13.89
N VAL A 72 0.85 -4.75 -13.18
CA VAL A 72 -0.15 -5.48 -12.38
C VAL A 72 -0.68 -4.60 -11.26
N MET A 73 0.20 -3.88 -10.56
CA MET A 73 -0.22 -2.96 -9.49
C MET A 73 -1.12 -1.83 -10.03
N SER A 74 -0.77 -1.26 -11.20
CA SER A 74 -1.61 -0.25 -11.88
C SER A 74 -2.98 -0.81 -12.27
N ALA A 75 -3.02 -1.98 -12.90
CA ALA A 75 -4.27 -2.63 -13.29
C ALA A 75 -5.14 -2.98 -12.08
N TRP A 76 -4.53 -3.39 -10.97
CA TRP A 76 -5.26 -3.71 -9.74
C TRP A 76 -5.91 -2.46 -9.12
N GLY A 77 -5.22 -1.31 -9.09
CA GLY A 77 -5.81 -0.05 -8.67
C GLY A 77 -7.03 0.32 -9.51
N LYS A 78 -6.92 0.24 -10.84
CA LYS A 78 -8.03 0.49 -11.77
C LYS A 78 -9.19 -0.46 -11.56
N ALA A 79 -8.92 -1.75 -11.38
CA ALA A 79 -9.95 -2.77 -11.14
C ALA A 79 -10.73 -2.53 -9.83
N ASN A 80 -10.17 -1.79 -8.88
CA ASN A 80 -10.83 -1.42 -7.63
C ASN A 80 -11.37 0.03 -7.64
N GLY A 81 -11.46 0.67 -8.80
CA GLY A 81 -12.03 2.02 -8.93
C GLY A 81 -11.20 3.11 -8.28
N ILE A 82 -9.88 2.91 -8.15
CA ILE A 82 -8.98 3.94 -7.62
C ILE A 82 -8.68 4.94 -8.73
N HIS A 83 -8.92 6.21 -8.45
CA HIS A 83 -8.69 7.33 -9.36
C HIS A 83 -7.69 8.31 -8.74
N ASN A 84 -7.05 9.14 -9.58
CA ASN A 84 -6.29 10.33 -9.17
C ASN A 84 -5.31 10.15 -8.00
N GLU A 85 -4.67 8.99 -7.88
CA GLU A 85 -3.67 8.72 -6.83
C GLU A 85 -4.24 8.74 -5.38
N ASP A 86 -5.55 8.54 -5.21
CA ASP A 86 -6.21 8.44 -3.89
C ASP A 86 -5.50 7.44 -2.96
N ILE A 87 -5.06 6.32 -3.54
CA ILE A 87 -4.14 5.35 -2.98
C ILE A 87 -3.06 5.05 -4.04
N LEU A 88 -1.79 5.09 -3.64
CA LEU A 88 -0.67 4.72 -4.52
C LEU A 88 -0.51 3.20 -4.58
N PHE A 89 -0.38 2.65 -5.79
CA PHE A 89 -0.15 1.22 -6.01
C PHE A 89 1.28 1.02 -6.48
N LEU A 90 2.14 0.60 -5.56
CA LEU A 90 3.59 0.56 -5.75
C LEU A 90 4.11 -0.88 -5.83
N SER A 91 5.10 -1.09 -6.70
CA SER A 91 5.83 -2.36 -6.82
C SER A 91 7.03 -2.35 -5.87
N ASP A 92 7.15 -3.37 -5.02
CA ASP A 92 8.34 -3.65 -4.22
C ASP A 92 9.25 -4.61 -4.99
N SER A 93 9.94 -4.06 -6.00
CA SER A 93 10.82 -4.82 -6.89
C SER A 93 11.91 -5.56 -6.10
N ASP A 94 12.10 -6.84 -6.41
CA ASP A 94 13.02 -7.75 -5.71
C ASP A 94 12.78 -7.87 -4.19
N LEU A 95 11.62 -7.43 -3.69
CA LEU A 95 11.30 -7.32 -2.26
C LEU A 95 12.27 -6.39 -1.51
N ALA A 96 12.89 -5.44 -2.21
CA ALA A 96 13.98 -4.63 -1.66
C ALA A 96 13.57 -3.91 -0.36
N PHE A 97 12.36 -3.37 -0.31
CA PHE A 97 11.85 -2.71 0.89
C PHE A 97 11.44 -3.72 1.96
N SER A 98 10.64 -4.74 1.62
CA SER A 98 10.16 -5.74 2.58
C SER A 98 11.29 -6.54 3.24
N LYS A 99 12.40 -6.77 2.52
CA LYS A 99 13.60 -7.43 3.04
C LYS A 99 14.29 -6.64 4.15
N LEU A 100 14.19 -5.31 4.18
CA LEU A 100 14.77 -4.47 5.24
C LEU A 100 14.19 -4.81 6.62
N PHE A 101 12.91 -5.19 6.66
CA PHE A 101 12.21 -5.58 7.88
C PHE A 101 12.22 -7.10 8.13
N GLY A 102 12.73 -7.89 7.17
CA GLY A 102 12.54 -9.35 7.18
C GLY A 102 11.08 -9.77 7.02
N TRP A 103 10.22 -8.90 6.47
CA TRP A 103 8.77 -9.08 6.40
C TRP A 103 8.33 -9.56 5.03
N THR A 104 8.93 -10.67 4.58
CA THR A 104 8.53 -11.38 3.37
C THR A 104 7.65 -12.58 3.69
N ALA A 105 7.02 -13.13 2.65
CA ALA A 105 6.28 -14.38 2.64
C ALA A 105 6.82 -15.26 1.51
N GLY A 106 8.01 -15.84 1.73
CA GLY A 106 8.77 -16.50 0.66
C GLY A 106 9.24 -15.49 -0.37
N GLU A 107 8.89 -15.72 -1.64
CA GLU A 107 9.20 -14.83 -2.77
C GLU A 107 8.20 -13.68 -2.95
N ARG A 108 7.38 -13.41 -1.93
CA ARG A 108 6.39 -12.34 -1.93
C ARG A 108 6.59 -11.41 -0.75
N THR A 109 5.98 -10.24 -0.83
CA THR A 109 5.83 -9.33 0.30
C THR A 109 5.00 -10.00 1.41
N GLY A 110 5.28 -9.68 2.66
CA GLY A 110 4.44 -10.08 3.78
C GLY A 110 3.13 -9.28 3.82
N ARG A 111 2.24 -9.60 4.77
CA ARG A 111 1.13 -8.72 5.14
C ARG A 111 1.54 -7.89 6.35
N TYR A 112 1.57 -6.58 6.22
CA TYR A 112 2.00 -5.65 7.27
C TYR A 112 1.50 -4.23 7.01
N ALA A 113 1.60 -3.35 7.99
CA ALA A 113 1.35 -1.92 7.80
C ALA A 113 2.39 -1.07 8.53
N LEU A 114 2.62 0.13 8.01
CA LEU A 114 3.48 1.14 8.59
C LEU A 114 2.76 2.49 8.62
N ILE A 115 3.07 3.29 9.63
CA ILE A 115 2.84 4.74 9.63
C ILE A 115 4.21 5.41 9.70
N ILE A 116 4.46 6.28 8.74
CA ILE A 116 5.65 7.14 8.68
C ILE A 116 5.16 8.56 8.91
N ASP A 117 5.74 9.27 9.88
CA ASP A 117 5.46 10.66 10.17
C ASP A 117 6.77 11.45 10.02
N ASN A 118 6.85 12.30 8.99
CA ASN A 118 8.03 13.13 8.70
C ASN A 118 9.33 12.31 8.66
N GLY A 119 9.31 11.22 7.89
CA GLY A 119 10.44 10.29 7.73
C GLY A 119 10.68 9.34 8.91
N LYS A 120 9.92 9.44 10.01
CA LYS A 120 10.05 8.54 11.16
C LYS A 120 8.94 7.49 11.16
N ILE A 121 9.31 6.21 11.29
CA ILE A 121 8.34 5.14 11.52
C ILE A 121 7.76 5.29 12.94
N VAL A 122 6.45 5.50 13.04
CA VAL A 122 5.71 5.61 14.31
C VAL A 122 4.80 4.42 14.57
N TYR A 123 4.53 3.61 13.55
CA TYR A 123 3.87 2.31 13.65
C TYR A 123 4.47 1.37 12.61
N ALA A 124 4.71 0.13 12.99
CA ALA A 124 5.10 -0.93 12.07
C ALA A 124 4.76 -2.28 12.69
N GLU A 125 3.81 -3.00 12.09
CA GLU A 125 3.44 -4.34 12.54
C GLU A 125 3.18 -5.28 11.36
N LYS A 126 3.70 -6.51 11.47
CA LYS A 126 3.46 -7.60 10.55
C LYS A 126 2.38 -8.52 11.10
N GLU A 127 1.53 -9.01 10.22
CA GLU A 127 0.51 -9.98 10.57
C GLU A 127 1.13 -11.30 11.05
N PRO A 128 0.60 -11.88 12.13
CA PRO A 128 1.05 -13.17 12.62
C PRO A 128 0.58 -14.34 11.72
N GLY A 129 -0.45 -14.11 10.91
CA GLY A 129 -1.13 -15.12 10.11
C GLY A 129 -1.54 -14.61 8.72
N ARG A 130 -2.57 -15.25 8.15
CA ARG A 130 -3.09 -14.90 6.81
C ARG A 130 -4.15 -13.81 6.86
N GLU A 131 -4.74 -13.63 8.03
CA GLU A 131 -5.81 -12.70 8.38
C GLU A 131 -5.36 -11.24 8.21
N VAL A 132 -6.33 -10.33 8.25
CA VAL A 132 -6.10 -8.89 8.30
C VAL A 132 -6.49 -8.43 9.71
N THR A 133 -5.49 -8.17 10.54
CA THR A 133 -5.64 -7.68 11.92
C THR A 133 -4.84 -6.38 12.07
N VAL A 134 -3.57 -6.46 12.47
CA VAL A 134 -2.67 -5.32 12.74
C VAL A 134 -2.37 -4.48 11.49
N SER A 135 -2.49 -5.06 10.30
CA SER A 135 -2.33 -4.34 9.03
C SER A 135 -3.64 -3.78 8.47
N GLY A 136 -4.77 -4.00 9.15
CA GLY A 136 -6.07 -3.50 8.70
C GLY A 136 -6.21 -1.99 8.88
N ALA A 137 -7.01 -1.36 8.02
CA ALA A 137 -7.22 0.08 8.04
C ALA A 137 -7.75 0.60 9.39
N GLU A 138 -8.61 -0.16 10.07
CA GLU A 138 -9.12 0.20 11.41
C GLU A 138 -8.01 0.16 12.47
N ALA A 139 -7.18 -0.88 12.45
CA ALA A 139 -6.04 -1.00 13.36
C ALA A 139 -5.06 0.15 13.15
N VAL A 140 -4.74 0.48 11.89
CA VAL A 140 -3.89 1.62 11.56
C VAL A 140 -4.52 2.95 11.99
N LEU A 141 -5.82 3.15 11.75
CA LEU A 141 -6.52 4.37 12.14
C LEU A 141 -6.49 4.61 13.66
N SER A 142 -6.52 3.54 14.46
CA SER A 142 -6.39 3.63 15.93
C SER A 142 -5.01 4.08 16.42
N LYS A 143 -4.00 4.10 15.54
CA LYS A 143 -2.61 4.47 15.83
C LYS A 143 -2.23 5.86 15.30
N LEU A 144 -3.17 6.58 14.68
CA LEU A 144 -2.98 7.89 14.05
C LEU A 144 -3.42 9.08 14.92
#